data_AF-A0A7V5HHX7-F1
#
_entry.id   AF-A0A7V5HHX7-F1
#
_cell.length_a   1.000
_cell.length_b   1.000
_cell.length_c   1.000
_cell.angle_alpha   90.00
_cell.angle_beta   90.00
_cell.angle_gamma   90.00
#
_symmetry.space_group_name_H-M   'P 1'
#
loop_
_entity.id
_entity.type
_entity.pdbx_description
1 polymer ?
#
loop_
_entity_poly.entity_id
_entity_poly.type
_entity_poly.pdbx_seq_one_letter_code
_entity_poly.pdbx_strand_id
1 'polypeptide(L)'
;MELGPLLGIALALAMDALAVTVALSLAQGGLSRGQRWRLAWCFGVFQGGMTLAGWWLGGHLIKLISRYDHWVAFGLLLLVGSRMIYESFHRQEFVWSQNRDRTKGLTVFYLALATSIDALAVGLSLGSLGIKVVTPAIIIAVVAGGVTYSGEYLGRWLGRVAGQRAELCGGLLLIVIGLRILILHLRGG
;
A
#
# COMPACT_ATOMS: atom_id res chain seq x y z
N MET A 1 -19.85 -12.40 -9.79
CA MET A 1 -19.50 -10.97 -9.91
C MET A 1 -19.25 -10.67 -11.36
N GLU A 2 -19.71 -9.51 -11.83
CA GLU A 2 -19.34 -9.01 -13.15
C GLU A 2 -17.87 -8.62 -13.20
N LEU A 3 -17.25 -8.68 -14.38
CA LEU A 3 -15.82 -8.41 -14.59
C LEU A 3 -15.43 -6.95 -14.28
N GLY A 4 -16.32 -5.98 -14.57
CA GLY A 4 -16.06 -4.55 -14.38
C GLY A 4 -15.76 -4.18 -12.91
N PRO A 5 -16.69 -4.43 -11.97
CA PRO A 5 -16.48 -4.15 -10.54
C PRO A 5 -15.27 -4.88 -9.96
N LEU A 6 -15.01 -6.10 -10.42
CA LEU A 6 -13.87 -6.89 -9.97
C LEU A 6 -12.53 -6.28 -10.40
N LEU A 7 -12.43 -5.81 -11.66
CA LEU A 7 -11.27 -5.09 -12.14
C LEU A 7 -11.07 -3.76 -11.40
N GLY A 8 -12.17 -3.07 -11.06
CA GLY A 8 -12.14 -1.87 -10.24
C GLY A 8 -11.53 -2.12 -8.85
N ILE A 9 -11.98 -3.17 -8.16
CA ILE A 9 -11.45 -3.59 -6.85
C ILE A 9 -9.97 -4.00 -6.97
N ALA A 10 -9.63 -4.80 -7.99
CA ALA A 10 -8.26 -5.25 -8.22
C ALA A 10 -7.32 -4.06 -8.49
N LEU A 11 -7.77 -3.09 -9.28
CA LEU A 11 -6.99 -1.88 -9.56
C LEU A 11 -6.84 -1.01 -8.30
N ALA A 12 -7.92 -0.84 -7.53
CA ALA A 12 -7.90 -0.08 -6.28
C ALA A 12 -6.89 -0.67 -5.28
N LEU A 13 -6.93 -1.99 -5.04
CA LEU A 13 -5.97 -2.68 -4.19
C LEU A 13 -4.53 -2.58 -4.74
N ALA A 14 -4.37 -2.61 -6.06
CA ALA A 14 -3.05 -2.48 -6.68
C ALA A 14 -2.44 -1.07 -6.53
N MET A 15 -3.22 -0.04 -6.20
CA MET A 15 -2.70 1.33 -6.03
C MET A 15 -1.74 1.47 -4.84
N ASP A 16 -1.97 0.77 -3.74
CA ASP A 16 -1.05 0.85 -2.60
C ASP A 16 0.30 0.18 -2.92
N ALA A 17 0.26 -0.94 -3.64
CA ALA A 17 1.46 -1.60 -4.15
C ALA A 17 2.21 -0.75 -5.18
N LEU A 18 1.47 -0.01 -6.03
CA LEU A 18 2.02 0.98 -6.97
C LEU A 18 2.73 2.12 -6.23
N ALA A 19 2.08 2.69 -5.21
CA ALA A 19 2.65 3.80 -4.45
C ALA A 19 3.97 3.40 -3.77
N VAL A 20 4.00 2.21 -3.15
CA VAL A 20 5.22 1.66 -2.53
C VAL A 20 6.32 1.46 -3.57
N THR A 21 6.02 0.87 -4.72
CA THR A 21 7.04 0.61 -5.75
C THR A 21 7.58 1.86 -6.41
N VAL A 22 6.71 2.84 -6.67
CA VAL A 22 7.12 4.17 -7.14
C VAL A 22 8.04 4.83 -6.12
N ALA A 23 7.69 4.82 -4.84
CA ALA A 23 8.51 5.39 -3.78
C ALA A 23 9.89 4.71 -3.67
N LEU A 24 9.93 3.38 -3.70
CA LEU A 24 11.19 2.61 -3.68
C LEU A 24 12.05 2.89 -4.92
N SER A 25 11.43 2.98 -6.09
CA SER A 25 12.11 3.31 -7.35
C SER A 25 12.68 4.73 -7.31
N LEU A 26 11.95 5.71 -6.78
CA LEU A 26 12.44 7.08 -6.62
C LEU A 26 13.62 7.14 -5.64
N ALA A 27 13.52 6.48 -4.48
CA ALA A 27 14.54 6.48 -3.46
C ALA A 27 15.87 5.81 -3.89
N GLN A 28 15.82 4.88 -4.84
CA GLN A 28 16.98 4.11 -5.33
C GLN A 28 17.49 4.56 -6.70
N GLY A 29 16.84 5.53 -7.35
CA GLY A 29 17.20 5.94 -8.71
C GLY A 29 16.83 4.91 -9.78
N GLY A 30 15.86 4.04 -9.49
CA GLY A 30 15.46 2.88 -10.28
C GLY A 30 15.72 1.55 -9.58
N LEU A 31 14.94 0.53 -9.91
CA LEU A 31 15.10 -0.82 -9.36
C LEU A 31 15.77 -1.73 -10.38
N SER A 32 16.60 -2.66 -9.89
CA SER A 32 17.18 -3.71 -10.72
C SER A 32 16.11 -4.72 -11.18
N ARG A 33 16.39 -5.46 -12.26
CA ARG A 33 15.44 -6.43 -12.82
C ARG A 33 15.03 -7.51 -11.81
N GLY A 34 15.95 -7.93 -10.95
CA GLY A 34 15.67 -8.88 -9.86
C GLY A 34 14.83 -8.29 -8.74
N GLN A 35 15.06 -7.02 -8.40
CA GLN A 35 14.26 -6.31 -7.38
C GLN A 35 12.81 -6.11 -7.82
N ARG A 36 12.61 -5.70 -9.07
CA ARG A 36 11.29 -5.52 -9.67
C ARG A 36 10.50 -6.83 -9.68
N TRP A 37 11.14 -7.92 -10.11
CA TRP A 37 10.51 -9.24 -10.10
C TRP A 37 10.15 -9.71 -8.69
N ARG A 38 11.05 -9.52 -7.72
CA ARG A 38 10.81 -9.87 -6.31
C ARG A 38 9.63 -9.09 -5.73
N LEU A 39 9.55 -7.78 -5.98
CA LEU A 39 8.44 -6.94 -5.53
C LEU A 39 7.12 -7.38 -6.17
N ALA A 40 7.10 -7.55 -7.50
CA ALA A 40 5.91 -8.00 -8.22
C ALA A 40 5.37 -9.34 -7.70
N TRP A 41 6.27 -10.30 -7.45
CA TRP A 41 5.89 -11.58 -6.85
C TRP A 41 5.40 -11.44 -5.41
N CYS A 42 6.13 -10.72 -4.55
CA CYS A 42 5.71 -10.52 -3.17
C CYS A 42 4.33 -9.86 -3.10
N PHE A 43 4.13 -8.72 -3.75
CA PHE A 43 2.85 -8.01 -3.72
C PHE A 43 1.71 -8.83 -4.33
N GLY A 44 1.94 -9.50 -5.47
CA GLY A 44 0.92 -10.35 -6.08
C GLY A 44 0.50 -11.52 -5.17
N VAL A 45 1.48 -12.23 -4.59
CA VAL A 45 1.21 -13.36 -3.69
C VAL A 45 0.55 -12.89 -2.39
N PHE A 46 1.03 -11.80 -1.80
CA PHE A 46 0.44 -11.27 -0.56
C PHE A 46 -0.97 -10.75 -0.76
N GLN A 47 -1.25 -9.99 -1.83
CA GLN A 47 -2.60 -9.51 -2.07
C GLN A 47 -3.58 -10.65 -2.36
N GLY A 48 -3.22 -11.57 -3.26
CA GLY A 48 -4.06 -12.74 -3.55
C GLY A 48 -4.25 -13.64 -2.32
N GLY A 49 -3.17 -13.93 -1.60
CA GLY A 49 -3.19 -14.76 -0.39
C GLY A 49 -4.02 -14.15 0.73
N MET A 50 -3.91 -12.85 0.96
CA MET A 50 -4.71 -12.12 1.94
C MET A 50 -6.19 -12.08 1.57
N THR A 51 -6.53 -11.92 0.29
CA THR A 51 -7.94 -12.01 -0.16
C THR A 51 -8.53 -13.40 0.10
N LEU A 52 -7.75 -14.47 -0.14
CA LEU A 52 -8.18 -15.84 0.18
C LEU A 52 -8.34 -16.05 1.69
N ALA A 53 -7.38 -15.59 2.49
CA ALA A 53 -7.42 -15.68 3.95
C ALA A 53 -8.62 -14.93 4.53
N GLY A 54 -8.85 -13.70 4.05
CA GLY A 54 -10.01 -12.90 4.40
C GLY A 54 -11.31 -13.61 4.05
N TRP A 55 -11.42 -14.19 2.87
CA TRP A 55 -12.62 -14.93 2.48
C TRP A 55 -12.88 -16.16 3.36
N TRP A 56 -11.84 -16.93 3.68
CA TRP A 56 -11.95 -18.09 4.55
C TRP A 56 -12.43 -17.71 5.95
N LEU A 57 -11.86 -16.64 6.51
CA LEU A 57 -12.28 -16.05 7.79
C LEU A 57 -13.71 -15.53 7.71
N GLY A 58 -14.09 -14.83 6.64
CA GLY A 58 -15.42 -14.25 6.46
C GLY A 58 -16.52 -15.31 6.37
N GLY A 59 -16.26 -16.40 5.63
CA GLY A 59 -17.18 -17.52 5.52
C GLY A 59 -17.34 -18.35 6.81
N HIS A 60 -16.34 -18.37 7.70
CA HIS A 60 -16.41 -19.06 9.00
C HIS A 60 -16.97 -18.18 10.11
N LEU A 61 -16.54 -16.93 10.19
CA LEU A 61 -16.99 -15.97 11.20
C LEU A 61 -18.50 -15.72 11.08
N ILE A 62 -19.02 -15.50 9.87
CA ILE A 62 -20.43 -15.13 9.69
C ILE A 62 -21.40 -16.29 9.93
N LYS A 63 -20.98 -17.53 9.66
CA LYS A 63 -21.75 -18.72 10.08
C LYS A 63 -21.84 -18.85 11.60
N LEU A 64 -20.86 -18.34 12.34
CA LEU A 64 -20.85 -18.32 13.81
C LEU A 64 -21.63 -17.12 14.39
N ILE A 65 -21.77 -16.04 13.61
CA ILE A 65 -22.16 -14.69 14.06
C ILE A 65 -23.56 -14.26 13.59
N SER A 66 -24.35 -15.14 12.96
CA SER A 66 -25.71 -14.88 12.41
C SER A 66 -26.76 -14.25 13.38
N ARG A 67 -26.38 -13.86 14.61
CA ARG A 67 -27.14 -13.09 15.60
C ARG A 67 -26.62 -11.65 15.84
N TYR A 68 -25.44 -11.27 15.34
CA TYR A 68 -24.73 -10.00 15.62
C TYR A 68 -24.16 -9.30 14.36
N ASP A 69 -24.73 -9.55 13.17
CA ASP A 69 -24.22 -9.11 11.85
C ASP A 69 -23.69 -7.67 11.78
N HIS A 70 -24.38 -6.71 12.39
CA HIS A 70 -24.00 -5.30 12.28
C HIS A 70 -22.82 -4.91 13.17
N TRP A 71 -22.70 -5.53 14.35
CA TRP A 71 -21.62 -5.22 15.30
C TRP A 71 -20.28 -5.79 14.85
N VAL A 72 -20.29 -6.92 14.14
CA VAL A 72 -19.07 -7.52 13.62
C VAL A 72 -18.56 -6.79 12.38
N ALA A 73 -19.45 -6.41 11.45
CA ALA A 73 -19.07 -5.56 10.31
C ALA A 73 -18.51 -4.21 10.80
N PHE A 74 -19.16 -3.58 11.79
CA PHE A 74 -18.67 -2.37 12.44
C PHE A 74 -17.32 -2.58 13.12
N GLY A 75 -17.14 -3.66 13.88
CA GLY A 75 -15.88 -3.99 14.53
C GLY A 75 -14.73 -4.20 13.54
N LEU A 76 -14.99 -4.87 12.42
CA LEU A 76 -14.00 -5.06 11.35
C LEU A 76 -13.64 -3.75 10.64
N LEU A 77 -14.64 -2.94 10.28
CA LEU A 77 -14.42 -1.59 9.73
C LEU A 77 -13.66 -0.69 10.69
N LEU A 78 -13.98 -0.77 11.98
CA LEU A 78 -13.31 0.00 13.01
C LEU A 78 -11.87 -0.49 13.18
N LEU A 79 -11.60 -1.79 13.13
CA LEU A 79 -10.25 -2.36 13.25
C LEU A 79 -9.39 -2.02 12.02
N VAL A 80 -9.93 -2.15 10.80
CA VAL A 80 -9.25 -1.75 9.55
C VAL A 80 -9.03 -0.23 9.52
N GLY A 81 -10.07 0.56 9.77
CA GLY A 81 -9.99 2.02 9.77
C GLY A 81 -9.05 2.56 10.85
N SER A 82 -9.08 2.02 12.07
CA SER A 82 -8.15 2.43 13.13
C SER A 82 -6.71 1.99 12.87
N ARG A 83 -6.48 0.85 12.19
CA ARG A 83 -5.16 0.47 11.69
C ARG A 83 -4.65 1.43 10.61
N MET A 84 -5.48 1.80 9.62
CA MET A 84 -5.10 2.77 8.59
C MET A 84 -4.78 4.15 9.20
N ILE A 85 -5.55 4.58 10.20
CA ILE A 85 -5.30 5.81 10.95
C ILE A 85 -3.98 5.68 11.73
N TYR A 86 -3.80 4.60 12.48
CA TYR A 86 -2.56 4.34 13.23
C TYR A 86 -1.34 4.35 12.33
N GLU A 87 -1.41 3.71 11.16
CA GLU A 87 -0.33 3.64 10.17
C GLU A 87 -0.07 4.97 9.47
N SER A 88 -1.11 5.81 9.29
CA SER A 88 -0.95 7.18 8.81
C SER A 88 -0.19 8.06 9.80
N PHE A 89 -0.35 7.84 11.11
CA PHE A 89 0.37 8.58 12.16
C PHE A 89 1.71 7.93 12.54
N HIS A 90 1.82 6.62 12.40
CA HIS A 90 3.05 5.84 12.48
C HIS A 90 3.61 5.58 11.08
N ARG A 91 3.70 6.62 10.24
CA ARG A 91 4.82 6.72 9.29
C ARG A 91 6.10 6.79 10.12
N GLN A 92 6.44 5.67 10.76
CA GLN A 92 7.75 5.46 11.32
C GLN A 92 8.69 5.75 10.18
N GLU A 93 9.53 6.74 10.43
CA GLU A 93 10.86 6.83 9.89
C GLU A 93 11.41 5.41 9.83
N PHE A 94 11.25 4.76 8.69
CA PHE A 94 11.96 3.53 8.40
C PHE A 94 13.41 3.96 8.42
N VAL A 95 14.04 3.70 9.57
CA VAL A 95 15.35 4.18 9.99
C VAL A 95 16.25 4.36 8.77
N TRP A 96 16.58 5.63 8.52
CA TRP A 96 17.38 6.13 7.42
C TRP A 96 18.85 5.70 7.59
N SER A 97 19.10 4.40 7.64
CA SER A 97 20.43 3.84 7.72
C SER A 97 21.01 3.78 6.30
N GLN A 98 21.98 4.63 6.04
CA GLN A 98 22.96 4.44 4.96
C GLN A 98 23.44 2.98 4.96
N ASN A 99 23.44 2.34 3.79
CA ASN A 99 24.31 1.19 3.46
C ASN A 99 23.77 -0.26 3.49
N ARG A 100 22.45 -0.53 3.40
CA ARG A 100 21.98 -1.89 3.03
C ARG A 100 20.95 -1.88 1.90
N ASP A 101 21.23 -2.70 0.90
CA ASP A 101 20.41 -3.09 -0.25
C ASP A 101 18.90 -3.16 0.09
N ARG A 102 18.16 -2.10 -0.26
CA ARG A 102 16.82 -1.73 0.26
C ARG A 102 15.66 -2.64 -0.17
N THR A 103 15.96 -3.77 -0.77
CA THR A 103 15.00 -4.75 -1.26
C THR A 103 15.23 -6.14 -0.65
N LYS A 104 16.16 -6.29 0.30
CA LYS A 104 16.40 -7.56 0.97
C LYS A 104 15.26 -7.92 1.94
N GLY A 105 14.64 -9.06 1.66
CA GLY A 105 13.88 -9.93 2.57
C GLY A 105 12.82 -9.24 3.44
N LEU A 106 13.21 -8.90 4.67
CA LEU A 106 12.30 -8.47 5.73
C LEU A 106 11.58 -7.17 5.40
N THR A 107 12.24 -6.17 4.80
CA THR A 107 11.60 -4.88 4.49
C THR A 107 10.50 -5.04 3.44
N VAL A 108 10.76 -5.77 2.36
CA VAL A 108 9.74 -6.03 1.31
C VAL A 108 8.61 -6.88 1.85
N PHE A 109 8.92 -7.85 2.71
CA PHE A 109 7.91 -8.66 3.38
C PHE A 109 7.00 -7.82 4.28
N TYR A 110 7.55 -6.96 5.14
CA TYR A 110 6.75 -6.09 6.01
C TYR A 110 5.90 -5.09 5.22
N LEU A 111 6.45 -4.48 4.16
CA LEU A 111 5.67 -3.58 3.30
C LEU A 111 4.55 -4.33 2.58
N ALA A 112 4.86 -5.49 1.98
CA ALA A 112 3.84 -6.29 1.31
C ALA A 112 2.76 -6.77 2.29
N LEU A 113 3.14 -7.12 3.52
CA LEU A 113 2.22 -7.52 4.57
C LEU A 113 1.31 -6.36 5.00
N ALA A 114 1.89 -5.21 5.33
CA ALA A 114 1.15 -4.03 5.76
C ALA A 114 0.15 -3.56 4.69
N THR A 115 0.64 -3.42 3.45
CA THR A 115 -0.18 -3.01 2.31
C THR A 115 -1.26 -4.03 1.90
N SER A 116 -1.12 -5.31 2.27
CA SER A 116 -2.12 -6.33 1.89
C SER A 116 -3.22 -6.53 2.92
N ILE A 117 -3.24 -5.73 4.00
CA ILE A 117 -4.34 -5.76 4.98
C ILE A 117 -5.66 -5.32 4.33
N ASP A 118 -5.62 -4.38 3.39
CA ASP A 118 -6.81 -3.97 2.63
C ASP A 118 -7.37 -5.11 1.78
N ALA A 119 -6.50 -5.92 1.18
CA ALA A 119 -6.89 -7.09 0.41
C ALA A 119 -7.55 -8.17 1.29
N LEU A 120 -7.15 -8.27 2.58
CA LEU A 120 -7.80 -9.12 3.57
C LEU A 120 -9.20 -8.61 3.92
N ALA A 121 -9.38 -7.30 4.10
CA ALA A 121 -10.68 -6.69 4.34
C ALA A 121 -11.66 -6.94 3.17
N VAL A 122 -11.19 -6.75 1.93
CA VAL A 122 -11.96 -7.09 0.72
C VAL A 122 -12.30 -8.58 0.68
N GLY A 123 -11.34 -9.46 1.02
CA GLY A 123 -11.56 -10.90 1.11
C GLY A 123 -12.67 -11.26 2.10
N LEU A 124 -12.65 -10.67 3.30
CA LEU A 124 -13.69 -10.85 4.33
C LEU A 124 -15.08 -10.46 3.79
N SER A 125 -15.18 -9.32 3.10
CA SER A 125 -16.43 -8.87 2.46
C SER A 125 -16.90 -9.82 1.35
N LEU A 126 -16.00 -10.45 0.59
CA LEU A 126 -16.39 -11.46 -0.39
C LEU A 126 -16.87 -12.75 0.28
N GLY A 127 -16.25 -13.12 1.40
CA GLY A 127 -16.61 -14.28 2.21
C GLY A 127 -17.97 -14.13 2.88
N SER A 128 -18.30 -12.93 3.34
CA SER A 128 -19.61 -12.61 3.92
C SER A 128 -20.75 -12.75 2.92
N LEU A 129 -20.48 -12.37 1.67
CA LEU A 129 -21.44 -12.43 0.58
C LEU A 129 -21.55 -13.84 -0.05
N GLY A 130 -20.79 -14.82 0.42
CA GLY A 130 -20.79 -16.18 -0.12
C GLY A 130 -20.26 -16.30 -1.55
N ILE A 131 -19.52 -15.29 -2.04
CA ILE A 131 -19.02 -15.24 -3.41
C ILE A 131 -17.78 -16.14 -3.53
N LYS A 132 -17.64 -16.88 -4.63
CA LYS A 132 -16.44 -17.69 -4.90
C LYS A 132 -15.21 -16.80 -5.06
N VAL A 133 -14.21 -16.94 -4.18
CA VAL A 133 -13.03 -16.05 -4.11
C VAL A 133 -11.87 -16.42 -5.04
N VAL A 134 -11.82 -17.66 -5.54
CA VAL A 134 -10.66 -18.13 -6.32
C VAL A 134 -10.40 -17.24 -7.53
N THR A 135 -11.44 -16.92 -8.30
CA THR A 135 -11.32 -16.05 -9.49
C THR A 135 -10.93 -14.61 -9.11
N PRO A 136 -11.61 -13.94 -8.14
CA PRO A 136 -11.17 -12.64 -7.64
C PRO A 136 -9.73 -12.60 -7.14
N ALA A 137 -9.30 -13.57 -6.33
CA ALA A 137 -7.97 -13.61 -5.75
C ALA A 137 -6.87 -13.73 -6.82
N ILE A 138 -7.09 -14.56 -7.85
CA ILE A 138 -6.15 -14.68 -8.97
C ILE A 138 -6.07 -13.37 -9.74
N ILE A 139 -7.21 -12.74 -10.04
CA ILE A 139 -7.25 -11.47 -10.78
C ILE A 139 -6.54 -10.38 -9.97
N ILE A 140 -6.82 -10.25 -8.68
CA ILE A 140 -6.16 -9.30 -7.79
C ILE A 140 -4.65 -9.56 -7.77
N ALA A 141 -4.21 -10.80 -7.59
CA ALA A 141 -2.78 -11.14 -7.58
C ALA A 141 -2.06 -10.76 -8.89
N VAL A 142 -2.68 -11.04 -10.03
CA VAL A 142 -2.11 -10.73 -11.35
C VAL A 142 -2.08 -9.23 -11.60
N VAL A 143 -3.17 -8.51 -11.30
CA VAL A 143 -3.24 -7.06 -11.46
C VAL A 143 -2.24 -6.38 -10.54
N ALA A 144 -2.21 -6.75 -9.26
CA ALA A 144 -1.28 -6.22 -8.28
C ALA A 144 0.18 -6.46 -8.70
N GLY A 145 0.53 -7.69 -9.09
CA GLY A 145 1.87 -8.02 -9.57
C GLY A 145 2.25 -7.24 -10.84
N GLY A 146 1.34 -7.12 -11.79
CA GLY A 146 1.54 -6.38 -13.03
C GLY A 146 1.73 -4.88 -12.81
N VAL A 147 0.87 -4.28 -11.98
CA VAL A 147 0.94 -2.86 -11.59
C VAL A 147 2.21 -2.58 -10.77
N THR A 148 2.60 -3.48 -9.87
CA THR A 148 3.84 -3.39 -9.10
C THR A 148 5.07 -3.44 -10.02
N TYR A 149 5.02 -4.31 -11.04
CA TYR A 149 6.09 -4.41 -12.04
C TYR A 149 6.19 -3.15 -12.90
N SER A 150 5.05 -2.59 -13.34
CA SER A 150 5.00 -1.39 -14.17
C SER A 150 5.30 -0.09 -13.37
N GLY A 151 4.97 -0.07 -12.09
CA GLY A 151 5.16 1.05 -11.18
C GLY A 151 6.59 1.54 -11.06
N GLU A 152 7.54 0.64 -11.26
CA GLU A 152 8.95 0.98 -11.31
C GLU A 152 9.30 1.90 -12.49
N TYR A 153 8.71 1.67 -13.66
CA TYR A 153 8.92 2.55 -14.83
C TYR A 153 8.33 3.94 -14.59
N LEU A 154 7.17 3.98 -13.94
CA LEU A 154 6.54 5.23 -13.52
C LEU A 154 7.41 5.97 -12.50
N GLY A 155 7.95 5.26 -11.51
CA GLY A 155 8.89 5.83 -10.53
C GLY A 155 10.18 6.34 -11.16
N ARG A 156 10.77 5.62 -12.12
CA ARG A 156 11.93 6.11 -12.90
C ARG A 156 11.61 7.34 -13.75
N TRP A 157 10.43 7.39 -14.35
CA TRP A 157 10.01 8.54 -15.15
C TRP A 157 9.78 9.75 -14.25
N LEU A 158 9.04 9.59 -13.16
CA LEU A 158 8.84 10.63 -12.14
C LEU A 158 10.17 11.10 -11.55
N GLY A 159 11.12 10.19 -11.27
CA GLY A 159 12.42 10.56 -10.72
C GLY A 159 13.24 11.42 -11.68
N ARG A 160 13.17 11.15 -12.98
CA ARG A 160 13.83 11.97 -14.02
C ARG A 160 13.19 13.35 -14.17
N VAL A 161 11.86 13.44 -14.10
CA VAL A 161 11.13 14.71 -14.27
C VAL A 161 11.14 15.55 -12.99
N ALA A 162 11.08 14.90 -11.83
CA ALA A 162 10.98 15.53 -10.52
C ALA A 162 12.33 15.73 -9.83
N GLY A 163 13.41 15.01 -10.18
CA GLY A 163 14.68 15.07 -9.44
C GLY A 163 15.20 16.50 -9.23
N GLN A 164 15.35 17.27 -10.30
CA GLN A 164 15.82 18.65 -10.21
C GLN A 164 14.76 19.63 -9.68
N ARG A 165 13.47 19.34 -9.90
CA ARG A 165 12.35 20.22 -9.52
C ARG A 165 11.93 20.03 -8.05
N ALA A 166 12.03 18.82 -7.52
CA ALA A 166 11.68 18.48 -6.15
C ALA A 166 12.73 19.01 -5.16
N GLU A 167 14.02 18.94 -5.53
CA GLU A 167 15.10 19.57 -4.76
C GLU A 167 14.94 21.09 -4.73
N LEU A 168 14.59 21.70 -5.87
CA LEU A 168 14.28 23.13 -5.95
C LEU A 168 13.07 23.49 -5.07
N CYS A 169 11.96 22.76 -5.16
CA CYS A 169 10.77 23.00 -4.34
C CYS A 169 11.06 22.79 -2.84
N GLY A 170 11.83 21.77 -2.47
CA GLY A 170 12.25 21.52 -1.09
C GLY A 170 13.13 22.65 -0.54
N GLY A 171 14.10 23.13 -1.33
CA GLY A 171 14.92 24.29 -0.99
C GLY A 171 14.10 25.57 -0.84
N LEU A 172 13.14 25.81 -1.74
CA LEU A 172 12.24 26.97 -1.66
C LEU A 172 11.35 26.91 -0.42
N LEU A 173 10.85 25.72 -0.05
CA LEU A 173 10.08 25.51 1.16
C LEU A 173 10.91 25.80 2.42
N LEU A 174 12.17 25.34 2.46
CA LEU A 174 13.09 25.62 3.57
C LEU A 174 13.39 27.11 3.70
N ILE A 175 13.58 27.82 2.58
CA ILE A 175 13.75 29.28 2.58
C ILE A 175 12.52 29.96 3.16
N VAL A 176 11.31 29.57 2.73
CA VAL A 176 10.05 30.13 3.25
C VAL A 176 9.89 29.84 4.76
N ILE A 177 10.20 28.63 5.21
CA ILE A 177 10.16 28.28 6.63
C ILE A 177 11.17 29.13 7.43
N GLY A 178 12.40 29.28 6.93
CA GLY A 178 13.44 30.10 7.55
C GLY A 178 13.05 31.58 7.65
N LEU A 179 12.52 32.16 6.56
CA LEU A 179 11.97 33.52 6.55
C LEU A 179 10.81 33.68 7.54
N ARG A 180 9.92 32.69 7.62
CA ARG A 180 8.81 32.73 8.57
C ARG A 180 9.32 32.75 10.01
N ILE A 181 10.30 31.92 10.34
CA ILE A 181 10.93 31.90 11.67
C ILE A 181 11.56 33.26 11.99
N LEU A 182 12.32 33.84 11.05
CA LEU A 182 12.96 35.15 11.20
C LEU A 182 11.94 36.27 11.45
N ILE A 183 10.88 36.31 10.64
CA ILE A 183 9.80 37.31 10.79
C ILE A 183 9.08 37.13 12.11
N LEU A 184 8.83 35.88 12.54
CA LEU A 184 8.20 35.60 13.83
C LEU A 184 9.07 36.10 14.99
N HIS A 185 10.39 35.92 14.90
CA HIS A 185 11.35 36.41 15.90
C HIS A 185 11.44 37.94 15.94
N LEU A 186 11.41 38.60 14.78
CA LEU A 186 11.44 40.07 14.70
C LEU A 186 10.12 40.74 15.10
N ARG A 187 8.98 40.04 14.97
CA ARG A 187 7.66 40.52 15.38
C ARG A 187 7.26 40.14 16.81
N GLY A 188 7.91 39.13 17.39
CA GLY A 188 7.66 38.62 18.74
C GLY A 188 8.64 39.15 19.79
N GLY A 189 9.25 40.32 19.55
CA GLY A 189 9.95 41.08 20.59
C GLY A 189 8.97 41.70 21.58
#